data_AF-A0A1I2TB24-F1
#
_entry.id   AF-A0A1I2TB24-F1
#
_cell.length_a   1.000
_cell.length_b   1.000
_cell.length_c   1.000
_cell.angle_alpha   90.00
_cell.angle_beta   90.00
_cell.angle_gamma   90.00
#
_symmetry.space_group_name_H-M   'P 1'
#
loop_
_entity.id
_entity.type
_entity.pdbx_description
1 polymer ?
#
loop_
_entity_poly.entity_id
_entity_poly.type
_entity_poly.pdbx_seq_one_letter_code
_entity_poly.pdbx_strand_id
1 'polypeptide(L)' 'MSRVETRTKLDLEKVIFIGRTYEEYMDMYLLSEEDLKGKKVLDCPSGACSFPAIGSIKGSEYYWI' A
#
# COMPACT_ATOMS: atom_id res chain seq x y z
N MET A 1 11.06 -1.91 -39.79
CA MET A 1 11.00 -0.59 -39.11
C MET A 1 10.03 -0.72 -37.94
N SER A 2 10.53 -0.70 -36.71
CA SER A 2 9.67 -0.74 -35.50
C SER A 2 9.02 0.62 -35.30
N ARG A 3 7.71 0.64 -35.02
CA ARG A 3 6.98 1.87 -34.66
C ARG A 3 7.48 2.34 -33.29
N VAL A 4 8.06 3.54 -33.23
CA VAL A 4 8.33 4.23 -31.97
C VAL A 4 6.99 4.76 -31.48
N GLU A 5 6.39 4.12 -30.47
CA GLU A 5 5.24 4.67 -29.78
C GLU A 5 5.66 5.93 -29.03
N THR A 6 5.04 7.06 -29.38
CA THR A 6 5.25 8.32 -28.70
C THR A 6 4.58 8.22 -27.32
N ARG A 7 5.38 8.02 -26.26
CA ARG A 7 4.88 8.04 -24.88
C ARG A 7 4.30 9.42 -24.58
N THR A 8 2.97 9.50 -24.46
CA THR A 8 2.29 10.71 -24.02
C THR A 8 2.70 10.99 -22.58
N LYS A 9 3.30 12.16 -22.34
CA LYS A 9 3.63 12.61 -20.97
C LYS A 9 2.30 12.80 -20.22
N LEU A 10 2.10 12.04 -19.15
CA LEU A 10 0.95 12.22 -18.27
C LEU A 10 1.17 13.52 -17.48
N ASP A 11 0.45 14.58 -17.85
CA ASP A 11 0.50 15.87 -17.15
C ASP A 11 -0.71 15.97 -16.21
N LEU A 12 -0.47 15.64 -14.93
CA LEU A 12 -1.49 15.68 -13.88
C LEU A 12 -1.47 17.06 -13.22
N GLU A 13 -2.43 17.93 -13.54
CA GLU A 13 -2.55 19.24 -12.89
C GLU A 13 -2.82 19.12 -11.37
N LYS A 14 -3.48 18.02 -10.95
CA LYS A 14 -3.79 17.72 -9.54
C LYS A 14 -3.76 16.21 -9.30
N VAL A 15 -3.14 15.81 -8.20
CA VAL A 15 -3.19 14.43 -7.68
C VAL A 15 -4.06 14.41 -6.44
N ILE A 16 -5.13 13.60 -6.45
CA ILE A 16 -5.94 13.35 -5.26
C ILE A 16 -5.41 12.08 -4.63
N PHE A 17 -4.86 12.23 -3.44
CA PHE A 17 -4.35 11.13 -2.64
C PHE A 17 -5.38 10.77 -1.58
N ILE A 18 -5.92 9.55 -1.66
CA ILE A 18 -6.87 9.01 -0.68
C ILE A 18 -6.18 7.85 0.02
N GLY A 19 -5.68 8.11 1.21
CA GLY A 19 -5.16 7.08 2.11
C GLY A 19 -6.26 6.45 2.94
N ARG A 20 -5.99 5.27 3.49
CA ARG A 20 -6.72 4.68 4.62
C ARG A 20 -5.83 4.70 5.85
N THR A 21 -6.40 4.74 7.04
CA THR A 21 -5.73 4.53 8.32
C THR A 21 -5.43 3.04 8.53
N TYR A 22 -4.58 2.71 9.49
CA TYR A 22 -4.29 1.32 9.85
C TYR A 22 -5.58 0.60 10.28
N GLU A 23 -6.40 1.26 11.09
CA GLU A 23 -7.66 0.76 11.63
C GLU A 23 -8.67 0.47 10.51
N GLU A 24 -8.80 1.37 9.52
CA GLU A 24 -9.65 1.12 8.35
C GLU A 24 -9.19 -0.10 7.54
N TYR A 25 -7.88 -0.37 7.48
CA TYR A 25 -7.37 -1.59 6.85
C TYR A 25 -7.68 -2.85 7.67
N MET A 26 -7.56 -2.79 9.00
CA MET A 26 -7.94 -3.89 9.89
C MET A 26 -9.42 -4.24 9.73
N ASP A 27 -10.29 -3.22 9.71
CA ASP A 27 -11.73 -3.39 9.51
C ASP A 27 -12.06 -3.91 8.10
N MET A 28 -11.42 -3.37 7.06
CA MET A 28 -11.66 -3.75 5.66
C MET A 28 -11.35 -5.22 5.40
N TYR A 29 -10.31 -5.75 6.04
CA TYR A 29 -9.90 -7.15 5.90
C TYR A 29 -10.37 -8.07 7.02
N LEU A 30 -11.13 -7.54 8.00
CA LEU A 30 -11.57 -8.25 9.19
C LEU A 30 -10.40 -8.93 9.93
N LEU A 31 -9.32 -8.18 10.13
CA LEU A 31 -8.10 -8.63 10.79
C LEU A 31 -8.06 -8.18 12.25
N SER A 32 -7.38 -8.96 13.07
CA SER A 32 -6.95 -8.62 14.41
C SER A 32 -5.42 -8.46 14.47
N GLU A 33 -4.91 -7.82 15.52
CA GLU A 33 -3.46 -7.69 15.75
C GLU A 33 -2.79 -9.07 15.84
N GLU A 34 -3.50 -10.05 16.43
CA GLU A 34 -3.07 -11.43 16.57
C GLU A 34 -2.88 -12.13 15.22
N ASP A 35 -3.69 -11.77 14.21
CA ASP A 35 -3.57 -12.32 12.85
C ASP A 35 -2.27 -11.87 12.16
N LEU A 36 -1.74 -10.71 12.55
CA LEU A 36 -0.59 -10.08 11.91
C LEU A 36 0.72 -10.25 12.68
N LYS A 37 0.66 -10.42 14.00
CA LYS A 37 1.85 -10.45 14.86
C LYS A 37 2.80 -11.58 14.47
N GLY A 38 4.06 -11.22 14.19
CA GLY A 38 5.09 -12.18 13.78
C GLY A 38 4.86 -12.82 12.41
N LYS A 39 3.90 -12.32 11.62
CA LYS A 39 3.68 -12.73 10.24
C LYS A 39 4.41 -11.80 9.27
N LYS A 40 4.65 -12.34 8.08
CA LYS A 40 5.16 -11.59 6.93
C LYS A 40 3.98 -11.20 6.06
N VAL A 41 3.81 -9.90 5.86
CA VAL A 41 2.73 -9.34 5.05
C VAL A 41 3.31 -8.88 3.72
N LEU A 42 2.75 -9.38 2.63
CA LEU A 42 3.05 -8.89 1.29
C LEU A 42 2.17 -7.66 1.03
N ASP A 43 2.79 -6.48 0.99
CA ASP A 43 2.10 -5.24 0.65
C ASP A 43 2.14 -5.00 -0.86
N CYS A 44 0.96 -4.81 -1.46
CA CYS A 44 0.76 -4.51 -2.88
C CYS A 44 -0.07 -3.23 -2.98
N PRO A 45 0.44 -2.22 -3.70
CA PRO A 45 0.77 -0.90 -3.15
C PRO A 45 -0.33 -0.32 -2.24
N SER A 46 -0.07 -0.21 -0.94
CA SER A 46 -0.98 0.39 0.07
C SER A 46 -1.20 1.90 -0.04
N GLY A 47 -0.85 2.53 -1.16
CA GLY A 47 -1.02 3.97 -1.39
C GLY A 47 -0.23 4.81 -0.40
N ALA A 48 -0.84 5.20 0.72
CA ALA A 48 -0.25 6.09 1.72
C ALA A 48 0.72 5.44 2.71
N CYS A 49 0.93 4.13 2.60
CA CYS A 49 1.84 3.37 3.44
C CYS A 49 1.50 3.39 4.94
N SER A 50 0.26 3.71 5.33
CA SER A 50 -0.17 3.71 6.74
C SER A 50 -0.16 2.31 7.35
N PHE A 51 -0.62 1.30 6.60
CA PHE A 51 -0.68 -0.08 7.05
C PHE A 51 0.70 -0.69 7.35
N PRO A 52 1.67 -0.66 6.40
CA PRO A 52 3.01 -1.16 6.69
C PRO A 52 3.75 -0.32 7.74
N ALA A 53 3.55 1.00 7.78
CA ALA A 53 4.23 1.86 8.76
C ALA A 53 3.79 1.53 10.20
N ILE A 54 2.47 1.48 10.44
CA ILE A 54 1.93 1.23 11.78
C ILE A 54 2.06 -0.25 12.18
N GLY A 55 1.80 -1.17 11.25
CA GLY A 55 1.95 -2.60 11.51
C GLY A 55 3.39 -3.02 11.83
N SER A 56 4.39 -2.38 11.23
CA SER A 56 5.80 -2.65 11.55
C SER A 56 6.14 -2.26 12.99
N ILE A 57 5.63 -1.14 13.47
CA ILE A 57 5.78 -0.71 14.88
C ILE A 57 5.10 -1.70 15.83
N LYS A 58 3.99 -2.32 15.39
CA LYS A 58 3.22 -3.31 16.16
C LYS A 58 3.80 -4.73 16.10
N GLY A 59 4.82 -4.97 15.28
CA GLY A 59 5.60 -6.22 15.27
C GLY A 59 5.30 -7.17 14.11
N SER A 60 4.71 -6.67 13.03
CA SER A 60 4.58 -7.39 11.76
C SER A 60 5.69 -7.01 10.79
N GLU A 61 6.05 -7.89 9.88
CA GLU A 61 7.11 -7.63 8.89
C GLU A 61 6.49 -7.42 7.51
N TYR A 62 6.75 -6.28 6.87
CA TYR A 62 6.15 -5.93 5.58
C TYR A 62 7.18 -5.98 4.45
N TYR A 63 6.75 -6.53 3.32
CA TYR A 63 7.53 -6.65 2.10
C TYR A 63 6.80 -5.98 0.94
N TRP A 64 7.55 -5.36 0.04
CA TRP A 64 7.04 -4.71 -1.17
C TRP A 64 7.39 -5.57 -2.39
N ILE A 65 6.46 -5.69 -3.34
CA ILE A 65 6.75 -6.23 -4.69
C ILE A 65 7.13 -5.14 -5.69
#